data_AF-A0A8T4CPY5-F1
#
_entry.id   AF-A0A8T4CPY5-F1
#
_cell.length_a   1.000
_cell.length_b   1.000
_cell.length_c   1.000
_cell.angle_alpha   90.00
_cell.angle_beta   90.00
_cell.angle_gamma   90.00
#
_symmetry.space_group_name_H-M   'P 1'
#
loop_
_entity.id
_entity.type
_entity.pdbx_description
1 polymer ?
#
loop_
_entity_poly.entity_id
_entity_poly.type
_entity_poly.pdbx_seq_one_letter_code
_entity_poly.pdbx_strand_id
1 'polypeptide(L)'
;MNRTHNGFTLIEMMIVVAIIGILAAIAIPNYQDYVRKSRRTDATIAISKVQQAQEKWRANNTSYSKILGTDELNLTSGATTASMSSENGYYTLSIAKDGSGCTGNPDGTTYCIKATAVSGKSQTADKAGTTDCSTIYMHILNGNAKGTPAACWSK
;
A
#
# COMPACT_ATOMS: atom_id res chain seq x y z
N MET A 1 8.45 62.96 10.26
CA MET A 1 8.87 61.62 9.81
C MET A 1 7.74 61.03 8.96
N ASN A 2 7.74 61.28 7.65
CA ASN A 2 6.75 60.70 6.75
C ASN A 2 7.26 59.34 6.26
N ARG A 3 6.69 58.26 6.79
CA ARG A 3 6.86 56.92 6.21
C ARG A 3 5.95 56.82 4.99
N THR A 4 6.53 56.76 3.80
CA THR A 4 5.80 56.42 2.58
C THR A 4 5.38 54.96 2.67
N HIS A 5 4.07 54.72 2.78
CA HIS A 5 3.49 53.39 2.72
C HIS A 5 3.42 52.98 1.23
N ASN A 6 4.47 52.32 0.75
CA ASN A 6 4.49 51.75 -0.59
C ASN A 6 3.61 50.48 -0.57
N GLY A 7 2.39 50.58 -1.12
CA GLY A 7 1.49 49.44 -1.28
C GLY A 7 1.87 48.58 -2.48
N PHE A 8 1.52 47.29 -2.43
CA PHE A 8 1.61 46.37 -3.57
C PHE A 8 0.67 46.78 -4.70
N THR A 9 1.14 46.68 -5.94
CA THR A 9 0.31 46.89 -7.13
C THR A 9 -0.52 45.65 -7.45
N LEU A 10 -1.69 45.86 -8.07
CA LEU A 10 -2.55 44.76 -8.51
C LEU A 10 -1.84 43.88 -9.55
N ILE A 11 -1.01 44.49 -10.41
CA ILE A 11 -0.24 43.77 -11.42
C ILE A 11 0.87 42.90 -10.81
N GLU A 12 1.54 43.35 -9.75
CA GLU A 12 2.50 42.52 -9.00
C GLU A 12 1.82 41.28 -8.41
N MET A 13 0.64 41.46 -7.82
CA MET A 13 -0.13 40.32 -7.31
C MET A 13 -0.57 39.35 -8.41
N MET A 14 -0.98 39.85 -9.58
CA MET A 14 -1.35 38.99 -10.71
C MET A 14 -0.19 38.13 -11.21
N ILE A 15 1.01 38.71 -11.32
CA ILE A 15 2.21 37.97 -11.74
C ILE A 15 2.57 36.90 -10.71
N VAL A 16 2.52 37.24 -9.42
CA VAL A 16 2.79 36.27 -8.34
C VAL A 16 1.82 35.10 -8.38
N VAL A 17 0.52 35.35 -8.54
CA VAL A 17 -0.49 34.29 -8.65
C VAL A 17 -0.26 33.42 -9.88
N ALA A 18 0.10 34.01 -11.03
CA ALA A 18 0.41 33.26 -12.24
C ALA A 18 1.60 32.31 -12.03
N ILE A 19 2.68 32.78 -11.38
CA ILE A 19 3.86 31.96 -11.07
C ILE A 19 3.48 30.81 -10.11
N ILE A 20 2.71 31.10 -9.05
CA ILE A 20 2.26 30.08 -8.09
C ILE A 20 1.38 29.03 -8.80
N GLY A 21 0.51 29.44 -9.73
CA GLY A 21 -0.33 28.53 -10.51
C GLY A 21 0.48 27.53 -11.33
N ILE A 22 1.53 27.99 -12.00
CA ILE A 22 2.43 27.12 -12.79
C ILE A 22 3.16 26.12 -11.89
N LEU A 23 3.69 26.58 -10.75
CA LEU A 23 4.39 25.71 -9.81
C LEU A 23 3.45 24.66 -9.20
N ALA A 24 2.23 25.06 -8.83
CA ALA A 24 1.24 24.18 -8.23
C ALA A 24 0.81 23.05 -9.20
N ALA A 25 0.67 23.35 -10.50
CA ALA A 25 0.29 22.35 -11.51
C ALA A 25 1.26 21.17 -11.60
N ILE A 26 2.56 21.40 -11.35
CA ILE A 26 3.60 20.36 -11.35
C ILE A 26 3.78 19.76 -9.96
N ALA A 27 3.75 20.59 -8.91
CA ALA A 27 4.05 20.15 -7.55
C ALA A 27 2.97 19.25 -6.95
N ILE A 28 1.68 19.55 -7.19
CA ILE A 28 0.56 18.80 -6.60
C ILE A 28 0.55 17.33 -7.01
N PRO A 29 0.57 16.95 -8.31
CA PRO A 29 0.57 15.54 -8.70
C PRO A 29 1.80 14.79 -8.17
N ASN A 30 2.99 15.41 -8.23
CA ASN A 30 4.23 14.83 -7.71
C ASN A 30 4.17 14.57 -6.20
N TYR A 31 3.61 15.52 -5.42
CA TYR A 31 3.43 15.35 -3.99
C TYR A 31 2.43 14.24 -3.67
N GLN A 32 1.33 14.13 -4.42
CA GLN A 32 0.36 13.04 -4.25
C GLN A 32 1.03 11.68 -4.50
N ASP A 33 1.82 11.54 -5.55
CA ASP A 33 2.55 10.30 -5.85
C ASP A 33 3.57 9.94 -4.77
N TYR A 34 4.27 10.94 -4.23
CA TYR A 34 5.16 10.74 -3.07
C TYR A 34 4.40 10.21 -1.85
N VAL A 35 3.23 10.78 -1.54
CA VAL A 35 2.40 10.33 -0.42
C VAL A 35 1.85 8.91 -0.67
N ARG A 36 1.42 8.59 -1.89
CA ARG A 36 0.96 7.23 -2.25
C ARG A 36 2.09 6.21 -2.10
N LYS A 37 3.29 6.54 -2.60
CA LYS A 37 4.50 5.72 -2.45
C LYS A 37 4.86 5.49 -0.98
N SER A 38 4.83 6.54 -0.16
CA SER A 38 5.05 6.42 1.29
C SER A 38 4.05 5.44 1.91
N ARG A 39 2.77 5.56 1.56
CA ARG A 39 1.71 4.68 2.05
C ARG A 39 1.76 3.25 1.48
N ARG A 40 2.46 2.96 0.37
CA ARG A 40 2.78 1.57 -0.02
C ARG A 40 3.61 0.86 1.05
N THR A 41 4.40 1.61 1.83
CA THR A 41 5.14 1.06 2.98
C THR A 41 4.22 0.48 4.05
N ASP A 42 3.02 1.05 4.24
CA ASP A 42 2.01 0.49 5.15
C ASP A 42 1.56 -0.91 4.68
N ALA A 43 1.37 -1.10 3.37
CA ALA A 43 1.09 -2.41 2.80
C ALA A 43 2.25 -3.39 3.02
N THR A 44 3.50 -2.97 2.76
CA THR A 44 4.66 -3.88 2.89
C THR A 44 4.95 -4.26 4.34
N ILE A 45 4.72 -3.35 5.30
CA ILE A 45 4.78 -3.65 6.74
C ILE A 45 3.71 -4.68 7.10
N ALA A 46 2.47 -4.48 6.67
CA ALA A 46 1.38 -5.41 6.95
C ALA A 46 1.64 -6.79 6.30
N ILE A 47 2.14 -6.83 5.07
CA ILE A 47 2.57 -8.07 4.40
C ILE A 47 3.66 -8.77 5.22
N SER A 48 4.67 -8.04 5.68
CA SER A 48 5.77 -8.60 6.49
C SER A 48 5.26 -9.22 7.80
N LYS A 49 4.28 -8.58 8.46
CA LYS A 49 3.62 -9.14 9.66
C LYS A 49 2.93 -10.48 9.34
N VAL A 50 2.22 -10.57 8.21
CA VAL A 50 1.59 -11.81 7.76
C VAL A 50 2.63 -12.90 7.45
N GLN A 51 3.73 -12.55 6.78
CA GLN A 51 4.79 -13.51 6.47
C GLN A 51 5.42 -14.11 7.73
N GLN A 52 5.70 -13.28 8.74
CA GLN A 52 6.25 -13.74 10.02
C GLN A 52 5.27 -14.67 10.75
N ALA A 53 3.98 -14.34 10.75
CA ALA A 53 2.97 -15.20 11.36
C ALA A 53 2.83 -16.53 10.62
N GLN A 54 2.88 -16.52 9.28
CA GLN A 54 2.86 -17.73 8.46
C GLN A 54 4.05 -18.64 8.75
N GLU A 55 5.25 -18.09 8.88
CA GLU A 55 6.43 -18.88 9.23
C GLU A 55 6.31 -19.49 10.63
N LYS A 56 5.84 -18.70 11.61
CA LYS A 56 5.55 -19.20 12.95
C LYS A 56 4.51 -20.33 12.94
N TRP A 57 3.48 -20.21 12.10
CA TRP A 57 2.46 -21.25 11.94
C TRP A 57 3.03 -22.54 11.33
N ARG A 58 3.88 -22.41 10.31
CA ARG A 58 4.52 -23.55 9.63
C ARG A 58 5.46 -24.35 10.51
N ALA A 59 6.03 -23.74 11.55
CA ALA A 59 6.85 -24.46 12.52
C ALA A 59 6.08 -25.63 13.19
N ASN A 60 4.76 -25.52 13.31
CA ASN A 60 3.91 -26.52 13.97
C ASN A 60 2.88 -27.19 13.04
N ASN A 61 2.76 -26.75 11.80
CA ASN A 61 1.71 -27.19 10.88
C ASN A 61 2.29 -27.56 9.51
N THR A 62 1.76 -28.60 8.89
CA THR A 62 2.23 -29.11 7.57
C THR A 62 1.80 -28.24 6.39
N SER A 63 0.91 -27.26 6.59
CA SER A 63 0.48 -26.29 5.58
C SER A 63 0.48 -24.86 6.11
N TYR A 64 0.58 -23.89 5.19
CA TYR A 64 0.36 -22.49 5.49
C TYR A 64 -1.10 -22.25 5.87
N SER A 65 -1.31 -21.28 6.75
CA SER A 65 -2.63 -20.91 7.26
C SER A 65 -3.46 -20.18 6.19
N LYS A 66 -4.77 -20.34 6.23
CA LYS A 66 -5.73 -19.59 5.39
C LYS A 66 -6.51 -18.54 6.17
N ILE A 67 -6.38 -18.53 7.50
CA ILE A 67 -7.12 -17.68 8.42
C ILE A 67 -6.17 -16.67 9.07
N LEU A 68 -6.47 -15.39 8.92
CA LEU A 68 -5.75 -14.29 9.58
C LEU A 68 -6.19 -14.07 11.04
N GLY A 69 -7.35 -14.61 11.40
CA GLY A 69 -7.99 -14.48 12.72
C GLY A 69 -7.32 -15.25 13.86
N THR A 70 -7.96 -15.21 15.02
CA THR A 70 -7.41 -15.71 16.30
C THR A 70 -7.17 -17.21 16.36
N ASP A 71 -7.86 -18.00 15.54
CA ASP A 71 -7.73 -19.47 15.55
C ASP A 71 -6.42 -19.95 14.91
N GLU A 72 -5.84 -19.16 14.01
CA GLU A 72 -4.60 -19.51 13.31
C GLU A 72 -3.53 -18.43 13.55
N LEU A 73 -3.48 -17.37 12.73
CA LEU A 73 -2.37 -16.41 12.77
C LEU A 73 -2.47 -15.33 13.85
N ASN A 74 -3.65 -15.13 14.44
CA ASN A 74 -3.95 -14.14 15.47
C ASN A 74 -3.48 -12.72 15.10
N LEU A 75 -3.76 -12.30 13.87
CA LEU A 75 -3.41 -10.97 13.34
C LEU A 75 -4.58 -9.99 13.33
N THR A 76 -5.79 -10.48 13.55
CA THR A 76 -7.00 -9.66 13.61
C THR A 76 -8.04 -10.30 14.54
N SER A 77 -9.03 -9.50 14.94
CA SER A 77 -10.13 -9.95 15.79
C SER A 77 -11.08 -10.87 15.02
N GLY A 78 -11.58 -11.90 15.68
CA GLY A 78 -12.47 -12.89 15.07
C GLY A 78 -11.73 -14.18 14.74
N ALA A 79 -12.36 -15.30 15.04
CA ALA A 79 -11.77 -16.64 14.95
C ALA A 79 -11.31 -17.00 13.52
N THR A 80 -12.23 -16.90 12.56
CA THR A 80 -12.08 -17.47 11.20
C THR A 80 -11.95 -16.41 10.10
N THR A 81 -11.53 -15.19 10.44
CA THR A 81 -11.41 -14.08 9.49
C THR A 81 -10.29 -14.31 8.47
N ALA A 82 -10.62 -14.21 7.18
CA ALA A 82 -9.69 -14.38 6.06
C ALA A 82 -9.13 -13.05 5.51
N SER A 83 -9.43 -11.93 6.16
CA SER A 83 -8.91 -10.61 5.78
C SER A 83 -8.56 -9.76 7.00
N MET A 84 -7.58 -8.88 6.85
CA MET A 84 -7.21 -7.88 7.87
C MET A 84 -6.97 -6.51 7.21
N SER A 85 -7.04 -5.44 7.98
CA SER A 85 -6.65 -4.10 7.49
C SER A 85 -5.18 -3.81 7.79
N SER A 86 -4.53 -3.02 6.95
CA SER A 86 -3.26 -2.39 7.28
C SER A 86 -3.43 -1.41 8.44
N GLU A 87 -2.34 -1.09 9.13
CA GLU A 87 -2.37 -0.30 10.36
C GLU A 87 -2.93 1.10 10.13
N ASN A 88 -2.56 1.72 9.00
CA ASN A 88 -3.08 3.03 8.62
C ASN A 88 -4.39 2.96 7.79
N GLY A 89 -4.95 1.76 7.58
CA GLY A 89 -6.25 1.56 6.93
C GLY A 89 -6.30 1.90 5.44
N TYR A 90 -5.15 1.92 4.74
CA TYR A 90 -5.10 2.15 3.29
C TYR A 90 -5.25 0.88 2.47
N TYR A 91 -4.98 -0.29 3.06
CA TYR A 91 -5.04 -1.58 2.38
C TYR A 91 -5.81 -2.61 3.21
N THR A 92 -6.46 -3.54 2.52
CA THR A 92 -7.01 -4.78 3.06
C THR A 92 -6.18 -5.95 2.54
N LEU A 93 -5.72 -6.79 3.45
CA LEU A 93 -4.88 -7.95 3.17
C LEU A 93 -5.72 -9.22 3.24
N SER A 94 -5.40 -10.17 2.37
CA SER A 94 -5.93 -11.53 2.37
C SER A 94 -4.83 -12.51 2.01
N ILE A 95 -5.00 -13.77 2.40
CA ILE A 95 -4.07 -14.85 2.09
C ILE A 95 -4.75 -15.85 1.18
N ALA A 96 -4.02 -16.33 0.18
CA ALA A 96 -4.49 -17.35 -0.75
C ALA A 96 -3.34 -18.24 -1.21
N LYS A 97 -3.64 -19.23 -2.04
CA LYS A 97 -2.59 -19.97 -2.76
C LYS A 97 -1.83 -19.04 -3.71
N ASP A 98 -0.54 -19.33 -3.93
CA ASP A 98 0.20 -18.68 -5.00
C ASP A 98 -0.38 -19.01 -6.38
N GLY A 99 -0.30 -18.04 -7.27
CA GLY A 99 -0.87 -18.09 -8.61
C GLY A 99 -1.30 -16.71 -9.10
N SER A 100 -1.82 -16.66 -10.33
CA SER A 100 -2.38 -15.43 -10.89
C SER A 100 -3.56 -14.94 -10.06
N GLY A 101 -3.44 -13.73 -9.52
CA GLY A 101 -4.49 -13.08 -8.73
C GLY A 101 -4.64 -13.57 -7.29
N CYS A 102 -3.84 -14.57 -6.88
CA CYS A 102 -3.79 -15.14 -5.53
C CYS A 102 -5.18 -15.55 -5.02
N THR A 103 -5.64 -16.73 -5.47
CA THR A 103 -6.97 -17.27 -5.17
C THR A 103 -6.89 -18.70 -4.64
N GLY A 104 -7.88 -19.13 -3.87
CA GLY A 104 -7.91 -20.46 -3.26
C GLY A 104 -7.08 -20.55 -1.97
N ASN A 105 -7.03 -21.73 -1.37
CA ASN A 105 -6.40 -21.92 -0.06
C ASN A 105 -4.89 -22.17 -0.18
N PRO A 106 -4.06 -21.55 0.68
CA PRO A 106 -2.65 -21.93 0.87
C PRO A 106 -2.46 -23.43 1.10
N ASP A 107 -1.25 -23.92 0.80
CA ASP A 107 -0.90 -25.32 1.00
C ASP A 107 0.46 -25.48 1.71
N GLY A 108 1.09 -26.66 1.64
CA GLY A 108 2.38 -26.94 2.27
C GLY A 108 3.58 -26.27 1.62
N THR A 109 3.48 -25.85 0.36
CA THR A 109 4.64 -25.37 -0.41
C THR A 109 4.51 -23.89 -0.74
N THR A 110 3.28 -23.36 -0.72
CA THR A 110 3.05 -22.04 -1.27
C THR A 110 1.86 -21.29 -0.68
N TYR A 111 1.99 -19.96 -0.67
CA TYR A 111 0.93 -19.01 -0.39
C TYR A 111 1.23 -17.67 -1.07
N CYS A 112 0.24 -16.82 -1.13
CA CYS A 112 0.37 -15.44 -1.56
C CYS A 112 -0.43 -14.53 -0.63
N ILE A 113 0.10 -13.34 -0.40
CA ILE A 113 -0.58 -12.27 0.32
C ILE A 113 -1.01 -11.22 -0.70
N LYS A 114 -2.31 -10.90 -0.73
CA LYS A 114 -2.88 -9.87 -1.58
C LYS A 114 -3.27 -8.67 -0.71
N ALA A 115 -2.58 -7.54 -0.89
CA ALA A 115 -2.93 -6.25 -0.31
C ALA A 115 -3.66 -5.41 -1.35
N THR A 116 -4.94 -5.11 -1.10
CA THR A 116 -5.81 -4.35 -2.00
C THR A 116 -6.12 -2.99 -1.40
N ALA A 117 -6.01 -1.91 -2.18
CA ALA A 117 -6.35 -0.56 -1.75
C ALA A 117 -7.80 -0.49 -1.27
N VAL A 118 -8.02 0.18 -0.15
CA VAL A 118 -9.36 0.40 0.39
C VAL A 118 -10.11 1.40 -0.50
N SER A 119 -11.35 1.07 -0.86
CA SER A 119 -12.21 1.94 -1.67
C SER A 119 -12.39 3.32 -1.02
N GLY A 120 -12.41 4.37 -1.83
CA GLY A 120 -12.54 5.75 -1.35
C GLY A 120 -11.27 6.36 -0.75
N LYS A 121 -10.16 5.62 -0.68
CA LYS A 121 -8.84 6.16 -0.33
C LYS A 121 -8.04 6.49 -1.59
N SER A 122 -7.03 7.36 -1.45
CA SER A 122 -6.18 7.79 -2.59
C SER A 122 -5.41 6.66 -3.29
N GLN A 123 -5.39 5.47 -2.70
CA GLN A 123 -4.60 4.32 -3.15
C GLN A 123 -5.26 3.57 -4.29
N THR A 124 -6.56 3.77 -4.48
CA THR A 124 -7.27 3.26 -5.66
C THR A 124 -6.75 3.88 -6.96
N ALA A 125 -6.11 5.04 -6.88
CA ALA A 125 -5.48 5.74 -8.01
C ALA A 125 -3.94 5.60 -8.00
N ASP A 126 -3.36 4.74 -7.17
CA ASP A 126 -1.91 4.61 -7.08
C ASP A 126 -1.32 3.93 -8.32
N LYS A 127 -0.28 4.56 -8.88
CA LYS A 127 0.44 4.08 -10.04
C LYS A 127 1.95 4.27 -9.86
N ALA A 128 2.71 3.36 -10.46
CA ALA A 128 4.15 3.48 -10.64
C ALA A 128 4.44 3.49 -12.14
N GLY A 129 4.60 4.68 -12.71
CA GLY A 129 4.59 4.86 -14.16
C GLY A 129 3.22 4.47 -14.74
N THR A 130 3.21 3.51 -15.67
CA THR A 130 1.97 2.95 -16.24
C THR A 130 1.39 1.78 -15.43
N THR A 131 2.12 1.30 -14.42
CA THR A 131 1.72 0.13 -13.62
C THR A 131 0.73 0.55 -12.54
N ASP A 132 -0.39 -0.17 -12.44
CA ASP A 132 -1.34 0.01 -11.37
C ASP A 132 -0.84 -0.63 -10.06
N CYS A 133 -0.85 0.16 -8.98
CA CYS A 133 -0.39 -0.26 -7.66
C CYS A 133 -1.53 -0.30 -6.64
N SER A 134 -2.79 -0.25 -7.09
CA SER A 134 -3.94 -0.42 -6.20
C SER A 134 -3.99 -1.80 -5.56
N THR A 135 -3.38 -2.81 -6.19
CA THR A 135 -3.22 -4.15 -5.60
C THR A 135 -1.77 -4.57 -5.67
N ILE A 136 -1.23 -5.01 -4.52
CA ILE A 136 0.14 -5.44 -4.36
C ILE A 136 0.12 -6.87 -3.80
N TYR A 137 0.92 -7.73 -4.42
CA TYR A 137 1.01 -9.14 -4.09
C TYR A 137 2.40 -9.48 -3.58
N MET A 138 2.45 -10.35 -2.57
CA MET A 138 3.66 -11.05 -2.17
C MET A 138 3.45 -12.54 -2.38
N HIS A 139 4.13 -13.08 -3.38
CA HIS A 139 4.11 -14.48 -3.74
C HIS A 139 5.19 -15.24 -2.97
N ILE A 140 4.84 -16.38 -2.38
CA ILE A 140 5.76 -17.24 -1.65
C ILE A 140 5.68 -18.65 -2.21
N LEU A 141 6.72 -19.05 -2.93
CA LEU A 141 6.80 -20.36 -3.57
C LEU A 141 8.08 -21.08 -3.12
N ASN A 142 7.93 -22.20 -2.41
CA ASN A 142 9.05 -22.98 -1.87
C ASN A 142 10.04 -22.10 -1.08
N GLY A 143 9.53 -21.19 -0.25
CA GLY A 143 10.32 -20.25 0.55
C GLY A 143 10.86 -19.03 -0.19
N ASN A 144 10.67 -18.92 -1.51
CA ASN A 144 11.11 -17.75 -2.29
C ASN A 144 10.02 -16.68 -2.31
N ALA A 145 10.40 -15.46 -1.94
CA ALA A 145 9.52 -14.29 -1.93
C ALA A 145 9.65 -13.47 -3.23
N LYS A 146 8.51 -13.16 -3.85
CA LYS A 146 8.44 -12.29 -5.04
C LYS A 146 7.29 -11.30 -4.93
N GLY A 147 7.63 -10.01 -4.88
CA GLY A 147 6.66 -8.93 -4.95
C GLY A 147 6.17 -8.68 -6.38
N THR A 148 4.85 -8.60 -6.59
CA THR A 148 4.27 -8.13 -7.86
C THR A 148 3.18 -7.08 -7.61
N PRO A 149 2.91 -6.15 -8.56
CA PRO A 149 3.75 -5.80 -9.70
C PRO A 149 5.10 -5.20 -9.26
N ALA A 150 6.21 -5.56 -9.91
CA ALA A 150 7.56 -5.18 -9.46
C ALA A 150 7.77 -3.66 -9.29
N ALA A 151 7.15 -2.84 -10.16
CA ALA A 151 7.21 -1.38 -10.09
C ALA A 151 6.60 -0.80 -8.78
N CYS A 152 5.68 -1.53 -8.14
CA CYS A 152 5.07 -1.10 -6.88
C CYS A 152 5.95 -1.38 -5.66
N TRP A 153 6.97 -2.24 -5.83
CA TRP A 153 7.91 -2.66 -4.79
C TRP A 153 9.24 -1.88 -4.82
N SER A 154 9.51 -1.11 -5.86
CA SER A 154 10.71 -0.28 -5.95
C SER A 154 10.65 0.90 -4.97
N LYS A 155 11.73 1.05 -4.17
CA LYS A 155 11.92 2.14 -3.19
C LYS A 155 11.99 3.52 -3.82
#